data_AF-A0A3D2T3B3-F1
#
_entry.id   AF-A0A3D2T3B3-F1
#
_cell.length_a   1.000
_cell.length_b   1.000
_cell.length_c   1.000
_cell.angle_alpha   90.00
_cell.angle_beta   90.00
_cell.angle_gamma   90.00
#
_symmetry.space_group_name_H-M   'P 1'
#
loop_
_entity.id
_entity.type
_entity.pdbx_description
1 polymer ?
#
loop_
_entity_poly.entity_id
_entity_poly.type
_entity_poly.pdbx_seq_one_letter_code
_entity_poly.pdbx_strand_id
1 'polypeptide(L)'
;NSASPWSAIVGGRLTQAQLRFARQSFDSEPTEGIRVLVTHHHFVCKSAGGGGRPIPTAPLIINQIEEMEVDVVLSGHLHRMQVAMSRDVVPGKNLGVPLITAGTATSRRGRGEEEGTNSVNVLDVTEDQIKVTPYLLRNSEQVFEALEPISLMRRHMSNESLSLPRQMVSEERA
;
A
#
# COMPACT_ATOMS: atom_id res chain seq x y z
N ASN A 1 14.75 0.27 4.68
CA ASN A 1 13.70 1.30 4.83
C ASN A 1 13.41 1.84 3.44
N SER A 2 12.15 1.89 3.00
CA SER A 2 11.82 2.51 1.71
C SER A 2 12.22 3.98 1.72
N ALA A 3 12.10 4.67 2.86
CA ALA A 3 12.77 5.95 3.06
C ALA A 3 14.27 5.72 3.32
N SER A 4 15.12 6.30 2.49
CA SER A 4 16.57 6.36 2.74
C SER A 4 17.02 7.82 2.66
N PRO A 5 16.84 8.61 3.73
CA PRO A 5 17.16 10.04 3.70
C PRO A 5 18.67 10.33 3.53
N TRP A 6 19.52 9.31 3.71
CA TRP A 6 20.98 9.40 3.64
C TRP A 6 21.60 8.86 2.35
N SER A 7 20.79 8.45 1.37
CA SER A 7 21.31 8.04 0.06
C SER A 7 20.65 8.84 -1.05
N ALA A 8 21.41 9.12 -2.12
CA ALA A 8 20.89 9.74 -3.35
C ALA A 8 19.86 8.87 -4.10
N ILE A 9 19.46 7.73 -3.52
CA ILE A 9 18.45 6.83 -4.08
C ILE A 9 17.07 7.36 -3.71
N VAL A 10 16.61 8.34 -4.49
CA VAL A 10 15.30 8.98 -4.32
C VAL A 10 14.14 8.00 -4.58
N GLY A 11 14.37 6.95 -5.38
CA GLY A 11 13.35 5.98 -5.80
C GLY A 11 12.96 4.92 -4.77
N GLY A 12 13.63 4.88 -3.60
CA GLY A 12 13.35 3.89 -2.56
C GLY A 12 13.76 2.46 -2.92
N ARG A 13 13.81 1.59 -1.91
CA ARG A 13 14.07 0.15 -2.07
C ARG A 13 13.36 -0.65 -0.98
N LEU A 14 12.88 -1.83 -1.34
CA LEU A 14 12.48 -2.88 -0.40
C LEU A 14 13.39 -4.07 -0.65
N THR A 15 14.07 -4.53 0.40
CA THR A 15 14.96 -5.68 0.32
C THR A 15 14.20 -6.97 0.62
N GLN A 16 14.73 -8.11 0.16
CA GLN A 16 14.16 -9.42 0.50
C GLN A 16 14.13 -9.67 2.02
N ALA A 17 15.08 -9.12 2.79
CA ALA A 17 15.04 -9.23 4.24
C ALA A 17 13.84 -8.49 4.85
N GLN A 18 13.48 -7.31 4.33
CA GLN A 18 12.29 -6.58 4.79
C GLN A 18 10.99 -7.30 4.41
N LEU A 19 10.94 -7.91 3.21
CA LEU A 19 9.78 -8.69 2.78
C LEU A 19 9.61 -9.97 3.63
N ARG A 20 10.71 -10.66 3.96
CA ARG A 20 10.68 -11.80 4.87
C ARG A 20 10.20 -11.41 6.27
N PHE A 21 10.66 -10.26 6.78
CA PHE A 21 10.20 -9.73 8.06
C PHE A 21 8.68 -9.44 8.04
N ALA A 22 8.17 -8.83 6.97
CA ALA A 22 6.75 -8.58 6.82
C ALA A 22 5.95 -9.89 6.78
N ARG A 23 6.40 -10.88 5.99
CA ARG A 23 5.78 -12.21 5.91
C ARG A 23 5.72 -12.88 7.28
N GLN A 24 6.85 -12.92 8.00
CA GLN A 24 6.92 -13.53 9.32
C GLN A 24 5.96 -12.85 10.32
N SER A 25 5.86 -11.52 10.27
CA SER A 25 4.92 -10.77 11.12
C SER A 25 3.46 -11.11 10.82
N PHE A 26 3.08 -11.29 9.55
CA PHE A 26 1.73 -11.69 9.19
C PHE A 26 1.43 -13.16 9.50
N ASP A 27 2.42 -14.05 9.35
CA ASP A 27 2.28 -15.48 9.60
C ASP A 27 2.22 -15.85 11.09
N SER A 28 2.66 -14.95 11.98
CA SER A 28 2.60 -15.11 13.43
C SER A 28 1.29 -14.62 14.07
N GLU A 29 0.41 -13.96 13.30
CA GLU A 29 -0.84 -13.37 13.80
C GLU A 29 -2.07 -14.16 13.33
N PRO A 30 -3.20 -14.10 14.06
CA PRO A 30 -4.47 -14.68 13.62
C PRO A 30 -4.97 -14.10 12.28
N THR A 31 -5.65 -14.92 11.49
CA THR A 31 -6.14 -14.55 10.15
C THR A 31 -7.40 -13.67 10.15
N GLU A 32 -8.00 -13.45 11.32
CA GLU A 32 -9.25 -12.69 11.49
C GLU A 32 -9.04 -11.16 11.44
N GLY A 33 -7.79 -10.71 11.54
CA GLY A 33 -7.42 -9.30 11.48
C GLY A 33 -7.32 -8.72 10.06
N ILE A 34 -6.95 -7.44 9.96
CA ILE A 34 -6.63 -6.78 8.69
C ILE A 34 -5.11 -6.76 8.51
N ARG A 35 -4.62 -7.26 7.38
CA ARG A 35 -3.20 -7.22 7.03
C ARG A 35 -2.86 -5.94 6.26
N VAL A 36 -2.29 -4.96 6.96
CA VAL A 36 -1.88 -3.67 6.39
C VAL A 36 -0.36 -3.64 6.19
N LEU A 37 0.09 -3.43 4.96
CA LEU A 37 1.51 -3.18 4.68
C LEU A 37 1.75 -1.69 4.43
N VAL A 38 2.65 -1.08 5.20
CA VAL A 38 3.00 0.33 5.03
C VAL A 38 4.39 0.49 4.42
N THR A 39 4.47 1.24 3.34
CA THR A 39 5.71 1.63 2.67
C THR A 39 5.76 3.15 2.55
N HIS A 40 6.94 3.73 2.32
CA HIS A 40 7.03 5.14 1.96
C HIS A 40 6.84 5.32 0.45
N HIS A 41 7.52 4.51 -0.35
CA HIS A 41 7.46 4.59 -1.81
C HIS A 41 6.28 3.79 -2.36
N HIS A 42 5.70 4.31 -3.42
CA HIS A 42 4.62 3.69 -4.18
C HIS A 42 5.14 2.63 -5.17
N PHE A 43 4.23 1.76 -5.60
CA PHE A 43 4.48 0.69 -6.58
C PHE A 43 3.98 1.04 -7.97
N VAL A 44 3.23 2.13 -8.10
CA VAL A 44 2.56 2.55 -9.34
C VAL A 44 2.34 4.05 -9.31
N CYS A 45 2.49 4.68 -10.46
CA CYS A 45 2.17 6.08 -10.68
C CYS A 45 1.21 6.16 -11.87
N LYS A 46 -0.06 6.47 -11.60
CA LYS A 46 -1.13 6.58 -12.61
C LYS A 46 -1.19 7.96 -13.26
N SER A 47 -0.58 8.97 -12.65
CA SER A 47 -0.59 10.35 -13.15
C SER A 47 0.55 10.63 -14.13
N ALA A 48 0.23 11.20 -15.29
CA ALA A 48 1.19 11.94 -16.09
C ALA A 48 1.47 13.29 -15.38
N GLY A 49 2.75 13.68 -15.21
CA GLY A 49 3.09 15.02 -14.68
C GLY A 49 3.95 15.08 -13.42
N GLY A 50 4.62 13.99 -13.01
CA GLY A 50 5.54 14.00 -11.87
C GLY A 50 4.98 13.27 -10.64
N GLY A 51 5.87 12.76 -9.80
CA GLY A 51 5.54 11.72 -8.81
C GLY A 51 6.75 10.93 -8.32
N GLY A 52 7.82 10.93 -9.11
CA GLY A 52 8.92 9.98 -8.94
C GLY A 52 8.60 8.65 -9.61
N ARG A 53 9.63 7.82 -9.79
CA ARG A 53 9.45 6.47 -10.34
C ARG A 53 8.88 5.56 -9.24
N PRO A 54 8.03 4.59 -9.60
CA PRO A 54 7.71 3.48 -8.71
C PRO A 54 8.98 2.85 -8.15
N ILE A 55 8.84 2.20 -6.99
CA ILE A 55 9.93 1.45 -6.40
C ILE A 55 10.50 0.44 -7.42
N PRO A 56 11.83 0.27 -7.50
CA PRO A 56 12.43 -0.72 -8.39
C PRO A 56 11.84 -2.11 -8.14
N THR A 57 11.73 -2.90 -9.20
CA THR A 57 11.21 -4.28 -9.15
C THR A 57 9.78 -4.41 -8.58
N ALA A 58 8.96 -3.35 -8.69
CA ALA A 58 7.59 -3.34 -8.20
C ALA A 58 6.77 -4.60 -8.57
N PRO A 59 6.81 -5.14 -9.82
CA PRO A 59 6.11 -6.38 -10.16
C PRO A 59 6.47 -7.58 -9.25
N LEU A 60 7.76 -7.79 -8.98
CA LEU A 60 8.21 -8.91 -8.14
C LEU A 60 7.83 -8.74 -6.67
N ILE A 61 7.80 -7.50 -6.19
CA ILE A 61 7.40 -7.19 -4.82
C ILE A 61 5.89 -7.35 -4.67
N ILE A 62 5.12 -6.89 -5.66
CA ILE A 62 3.65 -7.03 -5.68
C ILE A 62 3.23 -8.50 -5.60
N ASN A 63 3.86 -9.40 -6.37
CA ASN A 63 3.56 -10.83 -6.27
C ASN A 63 3.76 -11.37 -4.84
N GLN A 64 4.87 -11.00 -4.19
CA GLN A 64 5.13 -11.39 -2.80
C GLN A 64 4.11 -10.78 -1.83
N ILE A 65 3.64 -9.55 -2.07
CA ILE A 65 2.57 -8.90 -1.28
C ILE A 65 1.25 -9.67 -1.40
N GLU A 66 0.88 -10.08 -2.61
CA GLU A 66 -0.34 -10.88 -2.83
C GLU A 66 -0.27 -12.27 -2.18
N GLU A 67 0.91 -12.90 -2.19
CA GLU A 67 1.19 -14.16 -1.50
C GLU A 67 1.22 -14.04 0.03
N MET A 68 1.40 -12.84 0.58
CA MET A 68 1.27 -12.57 2.02
C MET A 68 -0.18 -12.28 2.42
N GLU A 69 -1.10 -12.27 1.45
CA GLU A 69 -2.53 -11.99 1.67
C GLU A 69 -2.76 -10.63 2.34
N VAL A 70 -1.96 -9.64 1.94
CA VAL A 70 -2.13 -8.26 2.39
C VAL A 70 -3.46 -7.72 1.88
N ASP A 71 -4.25 -7.14 2.77
CA ASP A 71 -5.55 -6.53 2.44
C ASP A 71 -5.39 -5.18 1.77
N VAL A 72 -4.40 -4.40 2.20
CA VAL A 72 -4.15 -3.04 1.69
C VAL A 72 -2.70 -2.65 1.89
N VAL A 73 -2.15 -1.96 0.88
CA VAL A 73 -0.84 -1.31 0.95
C VAL A 73 -1.02 0.20 1.06
N LEU A 74 -0.41 0.80 2.08
CA LEU A 74 -0.39 2.24 2.29
C LEU A 74 0.98 2.80 1.93
N SER A 75 1.00 3.88 1.14
CA SER A 75 2.23 4.51 0.67
C SER A 75 2.16 6.05 0.67
N GLY A 76 3.28 6.69 0.40
CA GLY A 76 3.39 8.14 0.21
C GLY A 76 4.27 8.47 -0.99
N HIS A 77 5.21 9.41 -0.81
CA HIS A 77 6.21 9.85 -1.80
C HIS A 77 5.66 10.59 -3.04
N LEU A 78 4.46 10.24 -3.55
CA LEU A 78 3.84 10.95 -4.66
C LEU A 78 3.52 12.41 -4.32
N HIS A 79 3.24 12.70 -3.03
CA HIS A 79 2.64 13.95 -2.57
C HIS A 79 1.31 14.26 -3.28
N ARG A 80 0.60 13.21 -3.67
CA ARG A 80 -0.76 13.27 -4.16
C ARG A 80 -1.45 11.98 -3.72
N MET A 81 -2.70 12.08 -3.36
CA MET A 81 -3.58 10.95 -3.17
C MET A 81 -3.69 10.16 -4.47
N GLN A 82 -3.56 8.85 -4.35
CA GLN A 82 -3.77 7.94 -5.46
C GLN A 82 -4.34 6.64 -4.94
N VAL A 83 -5.42 6.19 -5.56
CA VAL A 83 -5.93 4.83 -5.40
C VAL A 83 -5.58 4.05 -6.66
N ALA A 84 -4.83 2.97 -6.48
CA ALA A 84 -4.49 2.01 -7.52
C ALA A 84 -4.71 0.59 -7.01
N MET A 85 -4.57 -0.39 -7.90
CA MET A 85 -4.62 -1.80 -7.54
C MET A 85 -3.33 -2.49 -7.96
N SER A 86 -2.96 -3.59 -7.29
CA SER A 86 -1.81 -4.42 -7.70
C SER A 86 -1.87 -4.86 -9.17
N ARG A 87 -3.09 -5.10 -9.70
CA ARG A 87 -3.32 -5.40 -11.12
C ARG A 87 -2.97 -4.27 -12.09
N ASP A 88 -2.87 -3.02 -11.61
CA ASP A 88 -2.34 -1.90 -12.40
C ASP A 88 -0.81 -2.06 -12.61
N VAL A 89 -0.13 -2.92 -11.84
CA VAL A 89 1.30 -3.24 -11.94
C VAL A 89 1.54 -4.61 -12.57
N VAL A 90 0.83 -5.64 -12.07
CA VAL A 90 0.93 -7.02 -12.54
C VAL A 90 -0.48 -7.51 -12.91
N PRO A 91 -0.86 -7.48 -14.20
CA PRO A 91 -2.16 -7.97 -14.63
C PRO A 91 -2.34 -9.45 -14.26
N GLY A 92 -3.47 -9.78 -13.62
CA GLY A 92 -3.78 -11.13 -13.15
C GLY A 92 -5.28 -11.39 -13.07
N LYS A 93 -5.66 -12.61 -12.70
CA LYS A 93 -7.08 -13.04 -12.59
C LYS A 93 -7.72 -12.73 -11.22
N ASN A 94 -6.90 -12.41 -10.20
CA ASN A 94 -7.37 -12.12 -8.85
C ASN A 94 -7.91 -10.69 -8.74
N LEU A 95 -8.68 -10.40 -7.68
CA LEU A 95 -9.20 -9.05 -7.40
C LEU A 95 -8.09 -7.99 -7.23
N GLY A 96 -6.88 -8.44 -6.88
CA GLY A 96 -5.72 -7.61 -6.58
C GLY A 96 -5.80 -6.98 -5.19
N VAL A 97 -4.72 -6.31 -4.80
CA VAL A 97 -4.59 -5.61 -3.52
C VAL A 97 -4.67 -4.10 -3.76
N PRO A 98 -5.53 -3.37 -3.04
CA PRO A 98 -5.53 -1.91 -3.01
C PRO A 98 -4.16 -1.32 -2.67
N LEU A 99 -3.68 -0.41 -3.52
CA LEU A 99 -2.46 0.37 -3.35
C LEU A 99 -2.85 1.84 -3.16
N ILE A 100 -2.91 2.27 -1.90
CA ILE A 100 -3.38 3.61 -1.53
C ILE A 100 -2.17 4.48 -1.21
N THR A 101 -2.01 5.57 -1.94
CA THR A 101 -0.98 6.57 -1.69
C THR A 101 -1.62 7.79 -1.05
N ALA A 102 -1.06 8.26 0.06
CA ALA A 102 -1.43 9.53 0.67
C ALA A 102 -0.66 10.69 0.02
N GLY A 103 -1.27 11.87 0.00
CA GLY A 103 -0.60 13.09 -0.41
C GLY A 103 0.36 13.62 0.65
N THR A 104 0.10 14.81 1.18
CA THR A 104 0.92 15.37 2.26
C THR A 104 0.07 16.08 3.30
N ALA A 105 0.16 15.66 4.55
CA ALA A 105 -0.64 16.24 5.63
C ALA A 105 -0.03 17.53 6.23
N THR A 106 1.28 17.76 6.04
CA THR A 106 2.03 18.80 6.78
C THR A 106 2.96 19.65 5.91
N SER A 107 2.96 19.47 4.59
CA SER A 107 3.82 20.25 3.68
C SER A 107 3.02 20.84 2.53
N ARG A 108 3.51 21.93 1.93
CA ARG A 108 2.88 22.56 0.76
C ARG A 108 3.28 21.90 -0.57
N ARG A 109 3.91 20.72 -0.51
CA ARG A 109 4.50 20.02 -1.67
C ARG A 109 3.52 19.10 -2.39
N GLY A 110 2.22 19.30 -2.17
CA GLY A 110 1.17 18.59 -2.90
C GLY A 110 1.33 18.78 -4.42
N ARG A 111 0.80 17.85 -5.21
CA ARG A 111 0.94 17.85 -6.67
C ARG A 111 -0.41 17.73 -7.39
N GLY A 112 -0.48 18.30 -8.59
CA GLY A 112 -1.71 18.30 -9.38
C GLY A 112 -2.81 19.07 -8.65
N GLU A 113 -3.97 18.45 -8.50
CA GLU A 113 -5.12 19.04 -7.79
C GLU A 113 -4.86 19.32 -6.31
N GLU A 114 -3.80 18.73 -5.73
CA GLU A 114 -3.39 18.94 -4.33
C GLU A 114 -2.30 20.00 -4.16
N GLU A 115 -1.91 20.72 -5.22
CA GLU A 115 -0.85 21.72 -5.14
C GLU A 115 -1.14 22.76 -4.04
N GLY A 116 -0.16 22.99 -3.16
CA GLY A 116 -0.27 23.92 -2.04
C GLY A 116 -1.27 23.53 -0.94
N THR A 117 -1.92 22.37 -1.05
CA THR A 117 -2.97 21.90 -0.14
C THR A 117 -2.53 20.65 0.61
N ASN A 118 -3.06 20.47 1.82
CA ASN A 118 -2.81 19.25 2.60
C ASN A 118 -3.91 18.24 2.43
N SER A 119 -3.55 16.97 2.49
CA SER A 119 -4.48 15.86 2.32
C SER A 119 -4.24 14.75 3.33
N VAL A 120 -5.32 14.10 3.76
CA VAL A 120 -5.32 12.87 4.56
C VAL A 120 -6.36 11.91 4.01
N ASN A 121 -6.15 10.61 4.21
CA ASN A 121 -7.13 9.59 3.83
C ASN A 121 -7.63 8.90 5.11
N VAL A 122 -8.95 8.71 5.21
CA VAL A 122 -9.57 7.85 6.22
C VAL A 122 -10.02 6.57 5.54
N LEU A 123 -9.68 5.42 6.13
CA LEU A 123 -10.06 4.11 5.61
C LEU A 123 -11.01 3.46 6.61
N ASP A 124 -12.24 3.20 6.17
CA ASP A 124 -13.15 2.29 6.85
C ASP A 124 -12.99 0.90 6.23
N VAL A 125 -12.63 -0.09 7.04
CA VAL A 125 -12.36 -1.46 6.58
C VAL A 125 -13.35 -2.43 7.22
N THR A 126 -14.12 -3.11 6.38
CA THR A 126 -15.04 -4.20 6.75
C THR A 126 -14.47 -5.55 6.35
N GLU A 127 -15.25 -6.61 6.48
CA GLU A 127 -14.86 -7.96 6.04
C GLU A 127 -14.68 -8.04 4.51
N ASP A 128 -15.48 -7.30 3.75
CA ASP A 128 -15.60 -7.41 2.30
C ASP A 128 -15.24 -6.12 1.54
N GLN A 129 -15.07 -5.00 2.24
CA GLN A 129 -14.87 -3.69 1.63
C GLN A 129 -13.81 -2.86 2.35
N ILE A 130 -13.08 -2.07 1.57
CA ILE A 130 -12.26 -0.94 2.04
C ILE A 130 -12.84 0.31 1.41
N LYS A 131 -13.38 1.22 2.23
CA LYS A 131 -13.86 2.53 1.80
C LYS A 131 -12.81 3.59 2.15
N VAL A 132 -12.28 4.25 1.13
CA VAL A 132 -11.29 5.31 1.26
C VAL A 132 -11.99 6.64 1.12
N THR A 133 -12.00 7.46 2.17
CA THR A 133 -12.49 8.84 2.14
C THR A 133 -11.29 9.78 2.18
N PRO A 134 -10.95 10.43 1.05
CA PRO A 134 -9.94 11.47 1.04
C PRO A 134 -10.49 12.73 1.71
N TYR A 135 -9.61 13.48 2.35
CA TYR A 135 -9.91 14.79 2.88
C TYR A 135 -8.87 15.80 2.39
N LEU A 136 -9.32 16.99 2.01
CA LEU A 136 -8.46 18.12 1.66
C LEU A 136 -8.60 19.24 2.67
N LEU A 137 -7.48 19.86 3.03
CA LEU A 137 -7.45 21.03 3.90
C LEU A 137 -8.03 22.23 3.15
N ARG A 138 -9.19 22.70 3.59
CA ARG A 138 -9.72 23.99 3.14
C ARG A 138 -9.06 25.11 3.93
N ASN A 139 -8.04 25.72 3.33
CA ASN A 139 -7.20 26.72 3.99
C ASN A 139 -7.98 27.91 4.58
N SER A 140 -9.12 28.32 3.99
CA SER A 140 -9.93 29.43 4.50
C SER A 140 -10.59 29.12 5.85
N GLU A 141 -10.90 27.86 6.12
CA GLU A 141 -11.65 27.42 7.30
C GLU A 141 -10.81 26.58 8.26
N GLN A 142 -9.57 26.23 7.87
CA GLN A 142 -8.65 25.40 8.66
C GLN A 142 -9.26 24.04 9.04
N VAL A 143 -10.12 23.50 8.17
CA VAL A 143 -10.76 22.19 8.34
C VAL A 143 -10.41 21.27 7.18
N PHE A 144 -10.35 19.98 7.47
CA PHE A 144 -10.28 18.94 6.46
C PHE A 144 -11.70 18.62 5.98
N GLU A 145 -12.00 18.90 4.72
CA GLU A 145 -13.27 18.58 4.08
C GLU A 145 -13.19 17.24 3.36
N ALA A 146 -14.19 16.39 3.57
CA ALA A 146 -14.27 15.09 2.92
C ALA A 146 -14.56 15.25 1.42
N LEU A 147 -13.86 14.46 0.61
CA LEU A 147 -14.18 14.22 -0.79
C LEU A 147 -15.03 12.96 -0.95
N GLU A 148 -15.50 12.74 -2.18
CA GLU A 148 -16.23 11.52 -2.55
C GLU A 148 -15.46 10.25 -2.19
N PRO A 149 -16.06 9.34 -1.39
CA PRO A 149 -15.41 8.08 -1.02
C PRO A 149 -15.22 7.13 -2.22
N ILE A 150 -14.15 6.35 -2.15
CA ILE A 150 -13.84 5.30 -3.11
C ILE A 150 -13.98 3.94 -2.40
N SER A 151 -14.91 3.12 -2.86
CA SER A 151 -15.12 1.77 -2.32
C SER A 151 -14.38 0.72 -3.15
N LEU A 152 -13.60 -0.11 -2.48
CA LEU A 152 -12.81 -1.19 -3.06
C LEU A 152 -13.22 -2.52 -2.40
N MET A 153 -13.23 -3.60 -3.18
CA MET A 153 -13.42 -4.93 -2.60
C MET A 153 -12.19 -5.32 -1.79
N ARG A 154 -12.41 -5.80 -0.58
CA ARG A 154 -11.39 -6.47 0.23
C ARG A 154 -11.29 -7.92 -0.22
N ARG A 155 -10.07 -8.44 -0.37
CA ARG A 155 -9.86 -9.86 -0.62
C ARG A 155 -10.22 -10.64 0.64
N HIS A 156 -11.09 -11.65 0.51
CA HIS A 156 -11.31 -12.61 1.58
C HIS A 156 -10.25 -13.72 1.52
N MET A 157 -9.80 -14.21 2.67
CA MET A 157 -9.03 -15.44 2.73
C MET A 157 -9.96 -16.61 2.42
N SER A 158 -9.87 -17.17 1.20
CA SER A 158 -10.59 -18.39 0.87
C SER A 158 -10.21 -19.50 1.86
N ASN A 159 -11.20 -20.12 2.51
CA ASN A 159 -11.00 -21.26 3.42
C ASN A 159 -10.26 -22.46 2.78
N GLU A 160 -10.13 -22.52 1.44
CA GLU A 160 -9.33 -23.55 0.78
C GLU A 160 -7.83 -23.49 1.13
N SER A 161 -7.28 -22.31 1.44
CA SER A 161 -5.86 -22.14 1.81
C SER A 161 -5.53 -22.72 3.20
N LEU A 162 -6.53 -22.89 4.07
CA LEU A 162 -6.37 -23.46 5.41
C LEU A 162 -6.23 -24.99 5.39
N SER A 163 -6.45 -25.64 4.25
CA SER A 163 -6.43 -27.10 4.10
C SER A 163 -5.08 -27.70 3.72
N LEU A 164 -4.08 -26.87 3.38
CA LEU A 164 -2.73 -27.34 3.08
C LEU A 164 -1.90 -27.39 4.37
N PRO A 165 -1.36 -28.56 4.77
CA PRO A 165 -0.47 -28.62 5.92
C PRO A 165 0.73 -27.71 5.66
N ARG A 166 0.95 -26.71 6.53
CA ARG A 166 2.22 -25.97 6.59
C ARG A 166 3.32 -27.01 6.82
N GLN A 167 4.00 -27.44 5.75
CA GLN A 167 5.15 -28.31 5.89
C GLN A 167 6.18 -27.58 6.75
N MET A 168 6.40 -28.11 7.95
CA MET A 168 7.58 -27.81 8.74
C MET A 168 8.79 -28.09 7.87
N VAL A 169 9.50 -27.03 7.49
CA VAL A 169 10.87 -27.18 7.01
C VAL A 169 11.68 -27.50 8.26
N SER A 170 11.84 -28.79 8.52
CA SER A 170 12.81 -29.31 9.47
C SER A 170 14.20 -28.84 9.05
N GLU A 171 14.90 -28.21 9.98
CA GLU A 171 16.35 -28.16 9.98
C GLU A 171 16.90 -29.57 9.76
N GLU A 172 17.79 -29.73 8.79
CA GLU A 172 18.84 -30.74 8.93
C GLU A 172 20.17 -30.18 8.43
N ARG A 173 21.12 -30.24 9.35
CA ARG A 173 22.52 -29.81 9.28
C ARG A 173 23.33 -30.81 8.45
N ALA A 174 24.32 -30.30 7.70
CA ALA A 174 25.75 -30.69 7.73
C ALA A 174 26.46 -30.16 6.47
#